data_AF-A0A4Q3CL88-F1
#
_entry.id   AF-A0A4Q3CL88-F1
#
_cell.length_a   1.000
_cell.length_b   1.000
_cell.length_c   1.000
_cell.angle_alpha   90.00
_cell.angle_beta   90.00
_cell.angle_gamma   90.00
#
_symmetry.space_group_name_H-M   'P 1'
#
loop_
_entity.id
_entity.type
_entity.pdbx_description
1 polymer ?
#
loop_
_entity_poly.entity_id
_entity_poly.type
_entity_poly.pdbx_seq_one_letter_code
_entity_poly.pdbx_strand_id
1 'polypeptide(L)'
;MGDRAMGQRAGRMIARLTAMVAALLVLLQPVAANAWGYYGHATTGRIALANVKPQTRAAIARLIAHQAELGTPDCPIHSLAEAATWPDCLRGQYWR
;
A
#
# COMPACT_ATOMS: atom_id res chain seq x y z
N MET A 1 50.20 28.28 14.42
CA MET A 1 49.99 27.13 13.49
C MET A 1 48.81 26.22 13.87
N GLY A 2 48.11 26.40 15.01
CA GLY A 2 47.08 25.46 15.50
C GLY A 2 45.64 25.67 14.97
N ASP A 3 45.22 26.91 14.70
CA ASP A 3 43.80 27.22 14.42
C ASP A 3 43.31 26.66 13.08
N ARG A 4 44.20 26.62 12.08
CA ARG A 4 43.89 26.03 10.76
C ARG A 4 43.68 24.51 10.84
N ALA A 5 44.37 23.81 11.74
CA ALA A 5 44.19 22.38 11.93
C ALA A 5 42.86 22.04 12.65
N MET A 6 42.42 22.89 13.58
CA MET A 6 41.12 22.73 14.26
C MET A 6 39.93 23.00 13.32
N GLY A 7 40.00 24.07 12.50
CA GLY A 7 38.97 24.36 11.50
C GLY A 7 38.79 23.25 10.45
N GLN A 8 39.89 22.62 10.03
CA GLN A 8 39.84 21.47 9.11
C GLN A 8 39.23 20.21 9.76
N ARG A 9 39.45 19.99 11.06
CA ARG A 9 38.82 18.87 11.80
C ARG A 9 37.32 19.09 11.96
N ALA A 10 36.89 20.30 12.32
CA ALA A 10 35.48 20.66 12.44
C ALA A 10 34.75 20.53 11.09
N GLY A 11 35.34 21.02 10.00
CA GLY A 11 34.78 20.88 8.65
C GLY A 11 34.63 19.42 8.21
N ARG A 12 35.62 18.57 8.49
CA ARG A 12 35.53 17.11 8.21
C ARG A 12 34.48 16.41 9.05
N MET A 13 34.29 16.81 10.31
CA MET A 13 33.26 16.25 11.19
C MET A 13 31.85 16.62 10.71
N ILE A 14 31.64 17.89 10.35
CA ILE A 14 30.37 18.38 9.78
C ILE A 14 30.06 17.65 8.47
N ALA A 15 31.04 17.49 7.58
CA ALA A 15 30.88 16.75 6.33
C ALA A 15 30.50 15.27 6.56
N ARG A 16 31.05 14.62 7.58
CA ARG A 16 30.70 13.23 7.95
C ARG A 16 29.31 13.13 8.54
N LEU A 17 28.92 14.05 9.41
CA LEU A 17 27.58 14.10 10.00
C LEU A 17 26.51 14.35 8.93
N THR A 18 26.75 15.31 8.04
CA THR A 18 25.85 15.58 6.91
C THR A 18 25.75 14.38 5.97
N ALA A 19 26.85 13.70 5.66
CA ALA A 19 26.83 12.47 4.87
C ALA A 19 26.05 11.33 5.56
N MET A 20 26.22 11.16 6.88
CA MET A 20 25.47 10.15 7.64
C MET A 20 23.97 10.46 7.68
N VAL A 21 23.60 11.72 7.91
CA VAL A 21 22.19 12.15 7.88
C VAL A 21 21.60 11.95 6.48
N ALA A 22 22.31 12.33 5.42
CA ALA A 22 21.87 12.11 4.05
C ALA A 22 21.68 10.62 3.73
N ALA A 23 22.62 9.77 4.14
CA ALA A 23 22.50 8.32 3.96
C ALA A 23 21.29 7.74 4.72
N LEU A 24 21.06 8.20 5.95
CA LEU A 24 19.90 7.77 6.74
C LEU A 24 18.58 8.20 6.09
N LEU A 25 18.51 9.40 5.54
CA LEU A 25 17.33 9.90 4.83
C LEU A 25 17.01 9.10 3.56
N VAL A 26 18.04 8.59 2.86
CA VAL A 26 17.87 7.69 1.70
C VAL A 26 17.31 6.34 2.15
N LEU A 27 17.80 5.77 3.25
CA LEU A 27 17.32 4.50 3.78
C LEU A 27 15.87 4.56 4.32
N LEU A 28 15.44 5.74 4.74
CA LEU A 28 14.09 6.00 5.24
C LEU A 28 13.10 6.38 4.13
N GLN A 29 13.51 6.38 2.85
CA GLN A 29 12.57 6.67 1.77
C GLN A 29 11.51 5.57 1.69
N PRO A 30 10.21 5.92 1.62
CA PRO A 30 9.17 4.94 1.38
C PRO A 30 9.39 4.31 0.01
N VAL A 31 9.74 3.02 0.00
CA VAL A 31 9.84 2.24 -1.22
C VAL A 31 8.46 1.70 -1.59
N ALA A 32 8.17 1.62 -2.89
CA ALA A 32 6.97 0.93 -3.36
C ALA A 32 7.06 -0.54 -2.92
N ALA A 33 6.15 -0.97 -2.04
CA ALA A 33 5.98 -2.38 -1.78
C ALA A 33 5.48 -3.06 -3.06
N ASN A 34 6.11 -4.16 -3.47
CA ASN A 34 5.62 -5.00 -4.55
C ASN A 34 4.33 -5.69 -4.09
N ALA A 35 3.22 -4.96 -4.17
CA ALA A 35 1.89 -5.46 -3.87
C ALA A 35 1.23 -5.99 -5.14
N TRP A 36 0.16 -6.74 -4.94
CA TRP A 36 -0.71 -7.19 -6.01
C TRP A 36 -1.45 -5.98 -6.59
N GLY A 37 -1.45 -5.83 -7.91
CA GLY A 37 -2.39 -4.93 -8.58
C GLY A 37 -3.77 -5.58 -8.75
N TYR A 38 -4.65 -4.95 -9.54
CA TYR A 38 -5.98 -5.47 -9.87
C TYR A 38 -5.99 -6.96 -10.27
N TYR A 39 -5.04 -7.38 -11.11
CA TYR A 39 -4.93 -8.77 -11.54
C TYR A 39 -4.70 -9.73 -10.38
N GLY A 40 -3.77 -9.40 -9.48
CA GLY A 40 -3.42 -10.26 -8.36
C GLY A 40 -4.58 -10.37 -7.36
N HIS A 41 -5.17 -9.24 -6.98
CA HIS A 41 -6.32 -9.20 -6.10
C HIS A 41 -7.53 -9.96 -6.67
N ALA A 42 -7.88 -9.73 -7.93
CA ALA A 42 -8.99 -10.45 -8.58
C ALA A 42 -8.70 -11.97 -8.66
N THR A 43 -7.45 -12.35 -8.97
CA THR A 43 -7.04 -13.76 -9.02
C THR A 43 -7.16 -14.43 -7.66
N THR A 44 -6.68 -13.77 -6.60
CA THR A 44 -6.85 -14.25 -5.22
C THR A 44 -8.33 -14.41 -4.86
N GLY A 45 -9.19 -13.45 -5.24
CA GLY A 45 -10.64 -13.53 -5.02
C GLY A 45 -11.29 -14.72 -5.75
N ARG A 46 -10.88 -15.02 -7.00
CA ARG A 46 -11.35 -16.20 -7.75
C ARG A 46 -10.90 -17.51 -7.10
N ILE A 47 -9.63 -17.59 -6.70
CA ILE A 47 -9.08 -18.77 -6.01
C ILE A 47 -9.81 -19.00 -4.68
N ALA A 48 -10.02 -17.94 -3.89
CA ALA A 48 -10.78 -18.03 -2.65
C ALA A 48 -12.20 -18.56 -2.92
N LEU A 49 -12.91 -17.98 -3.89
CA LEU A 49 -14.25 -18.41 -4.25
C LEU A 49 -14.27 -19.87 -4.74
N ALA A 50 -13.23 -20.36 -5.40
CA ALA A 50 -13.14 -21.76 -5.83
C ALA A 50 -12.97 -22.75 -4.66
N ASN A 51 -12.32 -22.33 -3.57
CA ASN A 51 -11.90 -23.22 -2.48
C ASN A 51 -12.73 -23.12 -1.19
N VAL A 52 -13.58 -22.09 -1.04
CA VAL A 52 -14.45 -21.95 0.14
C VAL A 52 -15.54 -23.02 0.20
N LYS A 53 -15.99 -23.33 1.43
CA LYS A 53 -17.13 -24.22 1.68
C LYS A 53 -18.40 -23.69 1.01
N PRO A 54 -19.36 -24.55 0.63
CA PRO A 54 -20.63 -24.13 0.02
C PRO A 54 -21.40 -23.08 0.85
N GLN A 55 -21.39 -23.22 2.18
CA GLN A 55 -22.08 -22.29 3.08
C GLN A 55 -21.43 -20.90 3.09
N THR A 56 -20.09 -20.86 3.01
CA THR A 56 -19.32 -19.61 2.88
C THR A 56 -19.59 -18.94 1.54
N ARG A 57 -19.66 -19.71 0.43
CA ARG A 57 -20.05 -19.18 -0.89
C ARG A 57 -21.42 -18.52 -0.85
N ALA A 58 -22.40 -19.16 -0.21
CA ALA A 58 -23.74 -18.58 -0.04
C ALA A 58 -23.73 -17.32 0.83
N ALA A 59 -22.93 -17.28 1.90
CA ALA A 59 -22.80 -16.09 2.74
C ALA A 59 -22.16 -14.91 1.98
N ILE A 60 -21.13 -15.17 1.18
CA ILE A 60 -20.51 -14.17 0.31
C ILE A 60 -21.54 -13.61 -0.68
N ALA A 61 -22.31 -14.48 -1.34
CA ALA A 61 -23.35 -14.04 -2.28
C ALA A 61 -24.42 -13.17 -1.59
N ARG A 62 -24.82 -13.51 -0.35
CA ARG A 62 -25.72 -12.67 0.44
C ARG A 62 -25.12 -11.29 0.71
N LEU A 63 -23.87 -11.20 1.17
CA LEU A 63 -23.22 -9.90 1.43
C LEU A 63 -23.13 -9.04 0.16
N ILE A 64 -22.76 -9.66 -0.96
CA ILE A 64 -22.65 -8.97 -2.26
C ILE A 64 -24.03 -8.43 -2.73
N ALA A 65 -25.13 -9.12 -2.43
CA ALA A 65 -26.47 -8.62 -2.75
C ALA A 65 -26.79 -7.28 -2.06
N HIS A 66 -26.12 -6.97 -0.94
CA HIS A 66 -26.26 -5.72 -0.20
C HIS A 66 -25.20 -4.66 -0.58
N GLN A 67 -24.48 -4.83 -1.70
CA GLN A 67 -23.39 -3.90 -2.08
C GLN A 67 -23.80 -2.42 -2.14
N ALA A 68 -25.08 -2.12 -2.44
CA ALA A 68 -25.57 -0.75 -2.51
C ALA A 68 -25.46 -0.01 -1.18
N GLU A 69 -25.49 -0.75 -0.05
CA GLU A 69 -25.35 -0.20 1.30
C GLU A 69 -23.94 0.35 1.57
N LEU A 70 -22.94 -0.02 0.74
CA LEU A 70 -21.59 0.54 0.83
C LEU A 70 -21.52 2.02 0.45
N GLY A 71 -22.51 2.53 -0.30
CA GLY A 71 -22.55 3.94 -0.70
C GLY A 71 -21.44 4.34 -1.69
N THR A 72 -20.92 3.39 -2.46
CA THR A 72 -19.83 3.58 -3.44
C THR A 72 -20.30 3.28 -4.86
N PRO A 73 -21.21 4.09 -5.44
CA PRO A 73 -21.83 3.79 -6.74
C PRO A 73 -20.82 3.71 -7.89
N ASP A 74 -19.72 4.45 -7.79
CA ASP A 74 -18.65 4.48 -8.78
C ASP A 74 -17.63 3.32 -8.61
N CYS A 75 -17.75 2.53 -7.54
CA CYS A 75 -16.98 1.30 -7.29
C CYS A 75 -17.92 0.14 -6.90
N PRO A 76 -18.67 -0.44 -7.85
CA PRO A 76 -19.59 -1.53 -7.54
C PRO A 76 -18.84 -2.84 -7.25
N ILE A 77 -19.52 -3.75 -6.54
CA ILE A 77 -19.03 -5.10 -6.22
C ILE A 77 -20.10 -6.13 -6.59
N HIS A 78 -19.89 -6.88 -7.68
CA HIS A 78 -20.78 -7.95 -8.12
C HIS A 78 -20.24 -9.36 -7.86
N SER A 79 -18.97 -9.47 -7.46
CA SER A 79 -18.31 -10.74 -7.22
C SER A 79 -17.23 -10.63 -6.14
N LEU A 80 -16.76 -11.77 -5.61
CA LEU A 80 -15.64 -11.78 -4.67
C LEU A 80 -14.33 -11.28 -5.32
N ALA A 81 -14.16 -11.47 -6.63
CA ALA A 81 -13.02 -10.96 -7.36
C ALA A 81 -13.02 -9.43 -7.40
N GLU A 82 -14.18 -8.82 -7.63
CA GLU A 82 -14.35 -7.36 -7.59
C GLU A 82 -14.24 -6.82 -6.16
N ALA A 83 -14.80 -7.54 -5.18
CA ALA A 83 -14.67 -7.19 -3.77
C ALA A 83 -13.20 -7.10 -3.35
N ALA A 84 -12.36 -8.01 -3.86
CA ALA A 84 -10.92 -8.02 -3.59
C ALA A 84 -10.18 -6.81 -4.20
N THR A 85 -10.73 -6.19 -5.25
CA THR A 85 -10.15 -5.00 -5.90
C THR A 85 -10.80 -3.68 -5.44
N TRP A 86 -11.92 -3.75 -4.72
CA TRP A 86 -12.70 -2.57 -4.32
C TRP A 86 -11.87 -1.52 -3.55
N PRO A 87 -10.97 -1.87 -2.61
CA PRO A 87 -10.13 -0.87 -1.94
C PRO A 87 -9.23 -0.06 -2.89
N ASP A 88 -8.76 -0.67 -3.98
CA ASP A 88 -7.94 0.03 -4.98
C ASP A 88 -8.80 0.97 -5.84
N CYS A 89 -10.04 0.58 -6.12
CA CYS A 89 -11.01 1.45 -6.78
C CYS A 89 -11.32 2.69 -5.90
N LEU A 90 -11.57 2.49 -4.61
CA LEU A 90 -11.84 3.59 -3.67
C LEU A 90 -10.69 4.56 -3.50
N ARG A 91 -9.44 4.09 -3.56
CA ARG A 91 -8.27 4.97 -3.49
C ARG A 91 -8.29 6.02 -4.60
N GLY A 92 -8.89 5.73 -5.75
CA GLY A 92 -9.07 6.68 -6.84
C GLY A 92 -10.16 7.73 -6.56
N GLN A 93 -11.06 7.45 -5.62
CA GLN A 93 -12.18 8.32 -5.23
C GLN A 93 -11.88 9.09 -3.94
N TYR A 94 -10.66 9.64 -3.79
CA TYR A 94 -10.31 10.55 -2.69
C TYR A 94 -11.51 11.47 -2.34
N TRP A 95 -11.70 11.82 -1.06
CA TRP A 95 -12.68 12.78 -0.49
C TRP A 95 -14.09 12.32 -0.08
N ARG A 96 -14.30 11.04 0.22
CA ARG A 96 -15.03 10.68 1.47
C ARG A 96 -14.04 10.41 2.60
#